data_AF-A0A183HW38-F1
#
_entry.id   AF-A0A183HW38-F1
#
_cell.length_a   1.000
_cell.length_b   1.000
_cell.length_c   1.000
_cell.angle_alpha   90.00
_cell.angle_beta   90.00
_cell.angle_gamma   90.00
#
_symmetry.space_group_name_H-M   'P 1'
#
loop_
_entity.id
_entity.type
_entity.pdbx_description
1 polymer ?
#
loop_
_entity_poly.entity_id
_entity_poly.type
_entity_poly.pdbx_seq_one_letter_code
_entity_poly.pdbx_strand_id
1 'polypeptide(L)'
;MTNYTTASAGLYPAVFSSQSAKQRDARLKKFEFIGRLLAQALIDSRMLDIPLNPVFFKWLCGEDKMFSLSDMEIFDKSLYQSLRALILTDPNDFDSLEQYFTLPGDENFELIKGGKNRLVTSSNVVQFVK
;
A
#
# COMPACT_ATOMS: atom_id res chain seq x y z
N MET A 1 -4.27 -31.85 -6.56
CA MET A 1 -3.35 -31.00 -5.76
C MET A 1 -4.01 -29.65 -5.59
N THR A 2 -4.39 -29.29 -4.37
CA THR A 2 -4.84 -27.94 -4.03
C THR A 2 -3.63 -27.01 -4.05
N ASN A 3 -3.59 -26.07 -4.99
CA ASN A 3 -2.57 -25.01 -4.99
C ASN A 3 -2.93 -24.01 -3.89
N TYR A 4 -2.14 -23.98 -2.82
CA TYR A 4 -2.25 -22.97 -1.78
C TYR A 4 -1.48 -21.72 -2.20
N THR A 5 -2.09 -20.55 -2.06
CA THR A 5 -1.38 -19.27 -2.22
C THR A 5 -0.59 -19.00 -0.95
N THR A 6 0.73 -18.81 -1.08
CA THR A 6 1.59 -18.43 0.04
C THR A 6 1.93 -16.95 -0.07
N ALA A 7 1.89 -16.25 1.06
CA ALA A 7 2.32 -14.86 1.20
C ALA A 7 3.04 -14.74 2.54
N SER A 8 4.36 -14.54 2.53
CA SER A 8 5.19 -14.51 3.75
C SER A 8 4.77 -13.41 4.74
N ALA A 9 4.28 -12.29 4.23
CA ALA A 9 3.73 -11.18 4.99
C ALA A 9 2.20 -11.24 5.11
N GLY A 10 1.54 -12.29 4.63
CA GLY A 10 0.09 -12.34 4.49
C GLY A 10 -0.45 -11.59 3.27
N LEU A 11 -1.74 -11.80 2.98
CA LEU A 11 -2.45 -11.24 1.84
C LEU A 11 -2.78 -9.76 2.10
N TYR A 12 -2.35 -8.89 1.19
CA TYR A 12 -2.67 -7.48 1.16
C TYR A 12 -3.21 -7.09 -0.23
N PRO A 13 -4.14 -6.12 -0.35
CA PRO A 13 -4.63 -5.69 -1.66
C PRO A 13 -3.48 -5.15 -2.54
N ALA A 14 -3.23 -5.80 -3.67
CA ALA A 14 -2.26 -5.32 -4.65
C ALA A 14 -2.80 -4.09 -5.40
N VAL A 15 -1.99 -3.03 -5.47
CA VAL A 15 -2.24 -1.87 -6.34
C VAL A 15 -2.09 -2.31 -7.79
N PHE A 16 -3.09 -2.04 -8.63
CA PHE A 16 -3.06 -2.37 -10.05
C PHE A 16 -3.56 -1.18 -10.87
N SER A 17 -2.68 -0.58 -11.66
CA SER A 17 -2.95 0.67 -12.40
C SER A 17 -3.63 0.48 -13.75
N SER A 18 -3.62 -0.72 -14.34
CA SER A 18 -4.20 -0.97 -15.67
C SER A 18 -5.25 -2.09 -15.66
N GLN A 19 -6.51 -1.73 -15.47
CA GLN A 19 -7.65 -2.64 -15.60
C GLN A 19 -8.79 -1.98 -16.39
N SER A 20 -9.38 -2.74 -17.33
CA SER A 20 -10.66 -2.35 -17.95
C SER A 20 -11.76 -2.22 -16.90
N ALA A 21 -12.79 -1.41 -17.19
CA ALA A 21 -13.94 -1.24 -16.29
C ALA A 21 -14.54 -2.58 -15.85
N LYS A 22 -14.71 -3.53 -16.79
CA LYS A 22 -15.24 -4.87 -16.52
C LYS A 22 -14.38 -5.67 -15.54
N GLN A 23 -13.04 -5.59 -15.64
CA GLN A 23 -12.12 -6.28 -14.72
C GLN A 23 -12.18 -5.68 -13.31
N ARG A 24 -12.28 -4.35 -13.20
CA ARG A 24 -12.45 -3.66 -11.92
C ARG A 24 -13.75 -4.10 -11.24
N ASP A 25 -14.87 -4.10 -11.96
CA ASP A 25 -16.17 -4.52 -11.41
C ASP A 25 -16.15 -5.97 -10.93
N ALA A 26 -15.56 -6.87 -11.71
CA ALA A 26 -15.41 -8.27 -11.32
C ALA A 26 -14.54 -8.42 -10.06
N ARG A 27 -13.49 -7.61 -9.92
CA ARG A 27 -12.63 -7.58 -8.72
C ARG A 27 -13.38 -7.02 -7.51
N LEU A 28 -14.14 -5.93 -7.67
CA LEU A 28 -14.95 -5.34 -6.61
C LEU A 28 -15.99 -6.34 -6.08
N LYS A 29 -16.67 -7.08 -6.96
CA LYS A 29 -17.60 -8.15 -6.56
C LYS A 29 -16.93 -9.25 -5.74
N LYS A 30 -15.67 -9.58 -6.04
CA LYS A 30 -14.90 -10.55 -5.24
C LYS A 30 -14.55 -10.00 -3.86
N PHE A 31 -14.16 -8.73 -3.76
CA PHE A 31 -13.93 -8.08 -2.46
C PHE A 31 -15.21 -8.00 -1.63
N GLU A 32 -16.34 -7.65 -2.24
CA GLU A 32 -17.64 -7.63 -1.57
C GLU A 32 -18.01 -9.03 -1.06
N PHE A 33 -17.81 -10.06 -1.88
CA PHE A 33 -18.04 -11.44 -1.47
C PHE A 33 -17.17 -11.86 -0.28
N ILE A 34 -15.86 -11.56 -0.32
CA ILE A 34 -14.95 -11.86 0.80
C ILE A 34 -15.40 -11.12 2.07
N GLY A 35 -15.79 -9.85 1.96
CA GLY A 35 -16.29 -9.08 3.10
C GLY A 35 -17.56 -9.70 3.72
N ARG A 36 -18.52 -10.12 2.89
CA ARG A 36 -19.74 -10.81 3.36
C ARG A 36 -19.42 -12.18 3.98
N LEU A 37 -18.50 -12.92 3.39
CA LEU A 37 -18.04 -14.22 3.91
C LEU A 37 -17.40 -14.07 5.29
N LEU A 38 -16.50 -13.08 5.46
CA LEU A 38 -15.87 -12.76 6.75
C LEU A 38 -16.94 -12.40 7.80
N ALA A 39 -17.89 -11.53 7.44
CA ALA A 39 -18.97 -11.14 8.34
C ALA A 39 -19.85 -12.33 8.75
N GLN A 40 -20.23 -13.19 7.81
CA GLN A 40 -21.04 -14.37 8.11
C GLN A 40 -20.29 -15.37 8.99
N ALA A 41 -19.00 -15.60 8.74
CA ALA A 41 -18.20 -16.50 9.57
C ALA A 41 -18.10 -16.03 11.03
N LEU A 42 -18.04 -14.71 11.26
CA LEU A 42 -18.10 -14.14 12.61
C LEU A 42 -19.46 -14.41 13.29
N ILE A 43 -20.58 -14.23 12.56
CA ILE A 43 -21.93 -14.52 13.08
C ILE A 43 -22.05 -16.01 13.44
N ASP A 44 -21.54 -16.89 12.58
CA ASP A 44 -21.61 -18.34 12.77
C ASP A 44 -20.57 -18.86 13.78
N SER A 45 -19.74 -17.99 14.37
CA SER A 45 -18.62 -18.37 15.25
C SER A 45 -17.66 -19.38 14.61
N ARG A 46 -17.38 -19.20 13.31
CA ARG A 46 -16.48 -20.06 12.53
C ARG A 46 -15.18 -19.36 12.23
N MET A 47 -14.08 -20.09 12.39
CA MET A 47 -12.76 -19.61 11.98
C MET A 47 -12.58 -19.76 10.48
N LEU A 48 -12.08 -18.71 9.83
CA LEU A 48 -11.62 -18.74 8.45
C LEU A 48 -10.10 -18.72 8.43
N ASP A 49 -9.51 -19.70 7.76
CA ASP A 49 -8.07 -19.74 7.52
C ASP A 49 -7.72 -18.86 6.31
N ILE A 50 -7.68 -17.54 6.55
CA ILE A 50 -7.26 -16.56 5.56
C ILE A 50 -6.04 -15.83 6.13
N PRO A 51 -4.84 -16.02 5.56
CA PRO A 51 -3.63 -15.40 6.07
C PRO A 51 -3.57 -13.93 5.64
N LEU A 52 -4.47 -13.08 6.14
CA LEU A 52 -4.47 -11.64 5.86
C LEU A 52 -3.25 -10.98 6.52
N ASN A 53 -2.67 -9.99 5.85
CA ASN A 53 -1.62 -9.18 6.44
C ASN A 53 -2.18 -8.41 7.67
N PRO A 54 -1.46 -8.34 8.81
CA PRO A 54 -1.90 -7.62 10.01
C PRO A 54 -2.31 -6.16 9.75
N VAL A 55 -1.61 -5.49 8.84
CA VAL A 55 -1.90 -4.12 8.42
C VAL A 55 -3.27 -4.03 7.74
N PHE A 56 -3.69 -5.05 6.99
CA PHE A 56 -5.03 -5.08 6.39
C PHE A 56 -6.15 -5.16 7.44
N PHE A 57 -5.90 -5.76 8.61
CA PHE A 57 -6.87 -5.75 9.71
C PHE A 57 -7.06 -4.35 10.31
N LYS A 58 -6.00 -3.53 10.39
CA LYS A 58 -6.14 -2.12 10.82
C LYS A 58 -7.14 -1.37 9.94
N TRP A 59 -7.09 -1.57 8.61
CA TRP A 59 -8.10 -1.04 7.69
C TRP A 59 -9.51 -1.56 8.00
N LEU A 60 -9.67 -2.88 8.15
CA LEU A 60 -10.97 -3.50 8.39
C LEU A 60 -11.62 -3.04 9.71
N CYS A 61 -10.81 -2.73 10.72
CA CYS A 61 -11.25 -2.27 12.03
C CYS A 61 -11.44 -0.74 12.11
N GLY A 62 -11.18 0.02 11.05
CA GLY A 62 -11.29 1.48 11.05
C GLY A 62 -10.16 2.19 11.81
N GLU A 63 -9.00 1.54 11.91
CA GLU A 63 -7.78 2.08 12.49
C GLU A 63 -6.82 2.64 11.41
N ASP A 64 -7.37 3.11 10.28
CA ASP A 64 -6.62 3.64 9.14
C ASP A 64 -5.74 4.84 9.50
N LYS A 65 -6.10 5.59 10.54
CA LYS A 65 -5.29 6.70 11.06
C LYS A 65 -4.02 6.26 11.80
N MET A 66 -3.90 4.97 12.12
CA MET A 66 -2.74 4.40 12.80
C MET A 66 -1.70 3.84 11.82
N PHE A 67 -1.90 4.06 10.52
CA PHE A 67 -0.93 3.69 9.50
C PHE A 67 0.30 4.55 9.60
N SER A 68 1.43 3.89 9.81
CA SER A 68 2.74 4.51 9.90
C SER A 68 3.68 3.93 8.85
N LEU A 69 4.79 4.63 8.58
CA LEU A 69 5.86 4.09 7.75
C LEU A 69 6.35 2.72 8.24
N SER A 70 6.32 2.46 9.55
CA SER A 70 6.70 1.18 10.13
C SER A 70 5.78 0.03 9.72
N ASP A 71 4.50 0.29 9.44
CA ASP A 71 3.58 -0.73 8.92
C ASP A 71 3.97 -1.19 7.51
N MET A 72 4.59 -0.29 6.74
CA MET A 72 5.10 -0.61 5.41
C MET A 72 6.22 -1.63 5.45
N GLU A 73 7.03 -1.67 6.52
CA GLU A 73 8.07 -2.69 6.68
C GLU A 73 7.48 -4.11 6.68
N ILE A 74 6.24 -4.27 7.17
CA ILE A 74 5.56 -5.55 7.30
C ILE A 74 5.09 -6.06 5.93
N PHE A 75 4.45 -5.22 5.12
CA PHE A 75 3.85 -5.68 3.85
C PHE A 75 4.70 -5.39 2.60
N ASP A 76 5.52 -4.32 2.59
CA ASP A 76 6.42 -3.97 1.50
C ASP A 76 7.77 -3.45 2.02
N LYS A 77 8.62 -4.40 2.44
CA LYS A 77 9.95 -4.12 2.96
C LYS A 77 10.84 -3.36 1.98
N SER A 78 10.71 -3.61 0.69
CA SER A 78 11.54 -2.96 -0.32
C SER A 78 11.20 -1.48 -0.41
N LEU A 79 9.90 -1.16 -0.49
CA LEU A 79 9.45 0.23 -0.54
C LEU A 79 9.75 0.97 0.76
N TYR A 80 9.55 0.31 1.92
CA TYR A 80 9.97 0.85 3.21
C TYR A 80 11.44 1.24 3.24
N GLN A 81 12.33 0.35 2.75
CA GLN A 81 13.77 0.62 2.72
C GLN A 81 14.11 1.82 1.83
N SER A 82 13.49 1.94 0.65
CA SER A 82 13.68 3.07 -0.25
C SER A 82 13.23 4.39 0.36
N LEU A 83 12.03 4.43 0.97
CA LEU A 83 11.50 5.65 1.61
C LEU A 83 12.31 6.03 2.86
N ARG A 84 12.76 5.03 3.64
CA ARG A 84 13.62 5.26 4.80
C ARG A 84 15.00 5.77 4.38
N ALA A 85 15.59 5.22 3.33
CA ALA A 85 16.86 5.70 2.79
C ALA A 85 16.72 7.17 2.36
N LEU A 86 15.63 7.50 1.66
CA LEU A 86 15.34 8.85 1.21
C LEU A 86 15.24 9.86 2.37
N ILE A 87 14.64 9.48 3.51
CA ILE A 87 14.59 10.35 4.71
C ILE A 87 15.99 10.57 5.32
N LEU A 88 16.86 9.56 5.22
CA LEU A 88 18.20 9.57 5.85
C LEU A 88 19.30 10.12 4.94
N THR A 89 18.98 10.42 3.67
CA THR A 89 19.91 11.01 2.70
C THR A 89 20.45 12.36 3.19
N ASP A 90 21.75 12.61 2.96
CA ASP A 90 22.36 13.89 3.31
C ASP A 90 21.71 15.03 2.51
N PRO A 91 21.45 16.21 3.11
CA PRO A 91 20.88 17.35 2.40
C PRO A 91 21.60 17.73 1.10
N ASN A 92 22.92 17.55 1.04
CA ASN A 92 23.73 17.88 -0.15
C ASN A 92 23.55 16.87 -1.30
N ASP A 93 23.11 15.65 -1.01
CA ASP A 93 22.92 14.60 -2.01
C ASP A 93 21.58 14.74 -2.75
N PHE A 94 20.64 15.54 -2.23
CA PHE A 94 19.34 15.78 -2.87
C PHE A 94 19.46 16.55 -4.19
N ASP A 95 20.53 17.33 -4.39
CA ASP A 95 20.74 18.05 -5.66
C ASP A 95 20.94 17.08 -6.83
N SER A 96 21.37 15.85 -6.55
CA SER A 96 21.51 14.78 -7.55
C SER A 96 20.25 13.92 -7.71
N LEU A 97 19.23 14.13 -6.86
CA LEU A 97 18.02 13.33 -6.83
C LEU A 97 16.91 13.99 -7.66
N GLU A 98 16.61 13.43 -8.82
CA GLU A 98 15.52 13.89 -9.70
C GLU A 98 14.16 13.25 -9.33
N GLN A 99 13.82 13.23 -8.03
CA GLN A 99 12.54 12.70 -7.55
C GLN A 99 11.52 13.83 -7.43
N TYR A 100 10.35 13.65 -8.03
CA TYR A 100 9.23 14.59 -7.93
C TYR A 100 8.12 14.03 -7.03
N PHE A 101 7.11 14.83 -6.68
CA PHE A 101 5.92 14.39 -5.93
C PHE A 101 4.96 13.56 -6.81
N THR A 102 5.49 12.53 -7.46
CA THR A 102 4.79 11.51 -8.24
C THR A 102 5.05 10.13 -7.62
N LEU A 103 4.17 9.17 -7.89
CA LEU A 103 4.34 7.81 -7.41
C LEU A 103 5.57 7.18 -8.08
N PRO A 104 6.55 6.64 -7.33
CA PRO A 104 7.68 5.94 -7.92
C PRO A 104 7.22 4.79 -8.82
N GLY A 105 7.64 4.80 -10.09
CA GLY A 105 7.23 3.82 -11.10
C GLY A 105 5.94 4.17 -11.86
N ASP A 106 5.22 5.23 -11.49
CA ASP A 106 4.11 5.79 -12.26
C ASP A 106 4.09 7.32 -12.19
N GLU A 107 4.83 7.96 -13.08
CA GLU A 107 4.94 9.42 -13.18
C GLU A 107 3.61 10.12 -13.52
N ASN A 108 2.59 9.37 -13.96
CA ASN A 108 1.28 9.95 -14.22
C ASN A 108 0.48 10.21 -12.95
N PHE A 109 0.81 9.50 -11.87
CA PHE A 109 0.14 9.62 -10.60
C PHE A 109 0.83 10.69 -9.74
N GLU A 110 0.22 11.86 -9.63
CA GLU A 110 0.71 12.91 -8.72
C GLU A 110 0.26 12.61 -7.29
N LEU A 111 1.20 12.62 -6.34
CA LEU A 111 0.91 12.44 -4.90
C LEU A 111 0.22 13.68 -4.31
N ILE A 112 0.50 14.85 -4.87
CA ILE A 112 -0.14 16.12 -4.56
C ILE A 112 -0.47 16.86 -5.86
N LYS A 113 -1.38 17.83 -5.81
CA LYS A 113 -1.70 18.67 -6.97
C LYS A 113 -0.47 19.40 -7.50
N GLY A 114 -0.14 19.20 -8.78
CA GLY A 114 1.04 19.78 -9.42
C GLY A 114 2.34 19.08 -9.04
N GLY A 115 2.25 17.88 -8.49
CA GLY A 115 3.39 17.12 -7.96
C GLY A 115 4.46 16.81 -9.00
N LYS A 116 4.10 16.70 -10.28
CA LYS A 116 5.05 16.54 -11.41
C LYS A 116 6.05 17.68 -11.54
N ASN A 117 5.71 18.86 -11.06
CA ASN A 117 6.56 20.05 -11.13
C ASN A 117 7.18 20.42 -9.78
N ARG A 118 7.00 19.58 -8.75
CA ARG A 118 7.54 19.82 -7.42
C ARG A 118 8.61 18.78 -7.10
N LEU A 119 9.86 19.23 -7.01
CA LEU A 119 11.00 18.38 -6.66
C LEU A 119 10.96 18.02 -5.16
N VAL A 120 11.38 16.80 -4.85
CA VAL A 120 11.64 16.34 -3.48
C VAL A 120 12.99 16.87 -3.03
N THR A 121 13.01 17.54 -1.88
CA THR A 121 14.20 18.17 -1.29
C THR A 121 14.30 17.76 0.18
N SER A 122 15.45 18.00 0.79
CA SER A 122 15.67 17.75 2.23
C SER A 122 14.63 18.45 3.14
N SER A 123 14.10 19.60 2.71
CA SER A 123 13.08 20.33 3.47
C SER A 123 11.66 19.78 3.32
N ASN A 124 11.38 19.00 2.28
CA ASN A 124 10.02 18.52 1.98
C ASN A 124 9.90 16.98 1.91
N VAL A 125 11.01 16.24 2.06
CA VAL A 125 11.04 14.77 2.01
C VAL A 125 10.07 14.10 2.98
N VAL A 126 9.88 14.69 4.17
CA VAL A 126 8.92 14.18 5.16
C VAL A 126 7.48 14.30 4.65
N GLN A 127 7.17 15.31 3.82
CA GLN A 127 5.86 15.43 3.17
C GLN A 127 5.70 14.42 2.04
N PHE A 128 6.78 14.07 1.33
CA PHE A 128 6.74 13.07 0.26
C PHE A 128 6.48 11.65 0.79
N VAL A 129 6.98 11.32 1.98
CA VAL A 129 6.83 9.98 2.60
C VAL A 129 5.53 9.83 3.41
N LYS A 130 4.81 10.92 3.70
CA LYS A 130 3.53 10.90 4.43
C LYS A 130 2.34 10.76 3.49
#